data_AF-A0A0G0NAM4-F1
#
_entry.id   AF-A0A0G0NAM4-F1
#
_cell.length_a   1.000
_cell.length_b   1.000
_cell.length_c   1.000
_cell.angle_alpha   90.00
_cell.angle_beta   90.00
_cell.angle_gamma   90.00
#
_symmetry.space_group_name_H-M   'P 1'
#
loop_
_entity.id
_entity.type
_entity.pdbx_description
1 polymer ?
#
loop_
_entity_poly.entity_id
_entity_poly.type
_entity_poly.pdbx_seq_one_letter_code
_entity_poly.pdbx_strand_id
1 'polypeptide(L)'
;MKKETLITIFYVLYFTWLFLITYLRPDLKTINIFSLAVVFFYFTFLREKRDFLWFWAGAGIPIIANTLSFKNWVPDVDILNLITTPIWLPMIWGTTFVALRKFFLTITR
;
A
#
# COMPACT_ATOMS: atom_id res chain seq x y z
N MET A 1 20.45 13.77 6.50
CA MET A 1 20.66 12.86 5.35
C MET A 1 20.14 13.55 4.09
N LYS A 2 20.78 13.35 2.94
CA LYS A 2 20.24 13.86 1.67
C LYS A 2 18.89 13.18 1.39
N LYS A 3 17.94 13.91 0.80
CA LYS A 3 16.59 13.38 0.47
C LYS A 3 16.66 12.12 -0.38
N GLU A 4 17.62 12.07 -1.30
CA GLU A 4 17.92 10.91 -2.15
C GLU A 4 18.23 9.64 -1.35
N THR A 5 19.05 9.75 -0.30
CA THR A 5 19.40 8.61 0.56
C THR A 5 18.17 8.02 1.25
N LEU A 6 17.25 8.86 1.72
CA LEU A 6 16.00 8.41 2.34
C LEU A 6 15.08 7.72 1.33
N ILE A 7 15.06 8.19 0.08
CA ILE A 7 14.29 7.57 -1.01
C ILE A 7 14.85 6.18 -1.32
N THR A 8 16.16 6.03 -1.43
CA THR A 8 16.80 4.72 -1.65
C THR A 8 16.49 3.75 -0.51
N ILE A 9 16.63 4.20 0.75
CA ILE A 9 16.29 3.38 1.93
C ILE A 9 14.82 2.95 1.89
N PHE A 10 13.91 3.85 1.53
CA PHE A 10 12.50 3.51 1.37
C PHE A 10 12.28 2.43 0.32
N TYR A 11 12.90 2.52 -0.86
CA TYR A 11 12.76 1.50 -1.89
C TYR A 11 13.32 0.14 -1.45
N VAL A 12 14.47 0.12 -0.77
CA VAL A 12 15.02 -1.12 -0.21
C VAL A 12 14.04 -1.74 0.80
N LEU A 13 13.52 -0.94 1.72
CA LEU A 13 12.50 -1.40 2.70
C LEU A 13 11.23 -1.89 2.00
N TYR A 14 10.73 -1.15 1.02
CA TYR A 14 9.52 -1.46 0.26
C TYR A 14 9.65 -2.76 -0.54
N PHE A 15 10.76 -2.98 -1.26
CA PHE A 15 10.95 -4.22 -2.02
C PHE A 15 11.21 -5.42 -1.10
N THR A 16 11.95 -5.23 -0.01
CA THR A 16 12.16 -6.28 1.01
C THR A 16 10.82 -6.71 1.62
N TRP A 17 9.97 -5.73 1.93
CA TRP A 17 8.63 -5.96 2.44
C TRP A 17 7.71 -6.65 1.44
N LEU A 18 7.69 -6.23 0.17
CA LEU A 18 6.95 -6.94 -0.88
C LEU A 18 7.41 -8.39 -1.02
N PHE A 19 8.73 -8.61 -1.04
CA PHE A 19 9.28 -9.95 -1.10
C PHE A 19 8.83 -10.83 0.08
N LEU A 20 8.88 -10.28 1.30
CA LEU A 20 8.40 -10.95 2.50
C LEU A 20 6.93 -11.39 2.38
N ILE A 21 6.06 -10.48 1.95
CA ILE A 21 4.62 -10.76 1.89
C ILE A 21 4.29 -11.74 0.76
N THR A 22 4.93 -11.60 -0.41
CA THR A 22 4.63 -12.44 -1.57
C THR A 22 5.20 -13.86 -1.44
N TYR A 23 6.41 -14.01 -0.91
CA TYR A 23 7.13 -15.29 -0.97
C TYR A 23 7.23 -16.00 0.38
N LEU A 24 7.47 -15.27 1.47
CA LEU A 24 7.66 -15.88 2.79
C LEU A 24 6.34 -16.19 3.50
N ARG A 25 5.20 -15.71 2.96
CA ARG A 25 3.84 -15.89 3.50
C ARG A 25 3.79 -15.84 5.05
N PRO A 26 4.32 -14.77 5.67
CA PRO A 26 4.31 -14.66 7.12
C PRO A 26 2.86 -14.58 7.63
N ASP A 27 2.68 -14.84 8.93
CA ASP A 27 1.37 -14.72 9.55
C ASP A 27 0.81 -13.29 9.45
N LEU A 28 -0.51 -13.19 9.55
CA LEU A 28 -1.24 -11.95 9.28
C LEU A 28 -0.84 -10.81 10.25
N LYS A 29 -0.41 -11.11 11.48
CA LYS A 29 0.06 -10.09 12.43
C LYS A 29 1.40 -9.51 11.98
N THR A 30 2.34 -10.37 11.58
CA THR A 30 3.64 -9.95 11.06
C THR A 30 3.49 -9.07 9.82
N ILE A 31 2.61 -9.45 8.88
CA ILE A 31 2.30 -8.65 7.69
C ILE A 31 1.79 -7.27 8.08
N ASN A 32 0.84 -7.18 9.00
CA ASN A 32 0.26 -5.91 9.44
C ASN A 32 1.31 -5.00 10.10
N ILE A 33 2.15 -5.53 10.99
CA ILE A 33 3.20 -4.76 11.68
C ILE A 33 4.21 -4.20 10.68
N PHE A 34 4.71 -5.03 9.76
CA PHE A 34 5.64 -4.59 8.73
C PHE A 34 5.02 -3.56 7.79
N SER A 35 3.78 -3.77 7.38
CA SER A 35 3.05 -2.83 6.52
C SER A 35 2.89 -1.46 7.18
N LEU A 36 2.52 -1.43 8.48
CA LEU A 36 2.47 -0.20 9.24
C LEU A 36 3.84 0.48 9.32
N ALA A 37 4.91 -0.29 9.61
CA ALA A 37 6.26 0.27 9.70
C ALA A 37 6.70 0.96 8.38
N VAL A 38 6.44 0.34 7.23
CA VAL A 38 6.75 0.91 5.92
C VAL A 38 5.92 2.17 5.65
N VAL A 39 4.61 2.14 5.93
CA VAL A 39 3.71 3.29 5.78
C VAL A 39 4.14 4.45 6.68
N PHE A 40 4.42 4.19 7.95
CA PHE A 40 4.88 5.21 8.90
C PHE A 40 6.22 5.80 8.46
N PHE A 41 7.18 4.96 8.10
CA PHE A 41 8.47 5.44 7.59
C PHE A 41 8.28 6.40 6.41
N TYR A 42 7.43 6.02 5.44
CA TYR A 42 7.13 6.87 4.31
C TYR A 42 6.53 8.22 4.74
N PHE A 43 5.46 8.20 5.54
CA PHE A 43 4.75 9.43 5.88
C PHE A 43 5.52 10.35 6.85
N THR A 44 6.43 9.81 7.64
CA THR A 44 7.29 10.58 8.54
C THR A 44 8.43 11.25 7.80
N PHE A 45 9.14 10.54 6.92
CA PHE A 45 10.40 11.04 6.34
C PHE A 45 10.28 11.52 4.90
N LEU A 46 9.27 11.07 4.18
CA LEU A 46 9.21 11.16 2.73
C LEU A 46 7.94 11.82 2.20
N ARG A 47 6.96 12.10 3.05
CA ARG A 47 5.67 12.71 2.66
C ARG A 47 5.81 14.01 1.87
N GLU A 48 5.07 14.09 0.77
CA GLU A 48 4.75 15.33 0.06
C GLU A 48 3.26 15.68 0.19
N LYS A 49 2.89 16.94 -0.11
CA LYS A 49 1.51 17.46 0.11
C LYS A 49 0.41 16.60 -0.53
N ARG A 50 0.65 16.03 -1.71
CA ARG A 50 -0.37 15.25 -2.45
C ARG A 50 -0.31 13.75 -2.16
N ASP A 51 0.70 13.26 -1.47
CA ASP A 51 0.90 11.81 -1.28
C ASP A 51 -0.21 11.17 -0.45
N PHE A 52 -0.82 11.92 0.47
CA PHE A 52 -1.96 11.45 1.24
C PHE A 52 -3.15 11.09 0.35
N LEU A 53 -3.45 11.92 -0.67
CA LEU A 53 -4.53 11.64 -1.60
C LEU A 53 -4.21 10.42 -2.48
N TRP A 54 -2.98 10.33 -2.97
CA TRP A 54 -2.55 9.18 -3.78
C TRP A 54 -2.52 7.86 -2.99
N PHE A 55 -2.17 7.92 -1.71
CA PHE A 55 -2.24 6.77 -0.82
C PHE A 55 -3.67 6.27 -0.69
N TRP A 56 -4.62 7.15 -0.38
CA TRP A 56 -6.03 6.75 -0.24
C TRP A 56 -6.65 6.33 -1.56
N ALA A 57 -6.26 6.95 -2.68
CA ALA A 57 -6.68 6.51 -4.01
C ALA A 57 -6.22 5.07 -4.29
N GLY A 58 -4.97 4.73 -3.97
CA GLY A 58 -4.47 3.36 -4.08
C GLY A 58 -5.14 2.40 -3.09
N ALA A 59 -5.26 2.79 -1.82
CA ALA A 59 -5.87 1.99 -0.76
C ALA A 59 -7.35 1.68 -1.02
N GLY A 60 -8.06 2.57 -1.71
CA GLY A 60 -9.46 2.38 -2.11
C GLY A 60 -9.66 1.25 -3.11
N ILE A 61 -8.67 0.95 -3.96
CA ILE A 61 -8.77 -0.09 -4.99
C ILE A 61 -9.13 -1.46 -4.39
N PRO A 62 -8.33 -2.02 -3.46
CA PRO A 62 -8.67 -3.32 -2.87
C PRO A 62 -9.93 -3.26 -2.03
N ILE A 63 -10.26 -2.12 -1.42
CA ILE A 63 -11.50 -1.96 -0.64
C ILE A 63 -12.72 -2.13 -1.55
N ILE A 64 -12.73 -1.43 -2.70
CA ILE A 64 -13.81 -1.52 -3.70
C ILE A 64 -13.83 -2.90 -4.35
N ALA A 65 -12.67 -3.43 -4.72
CA ALA A 65 -12.57 -4.74 -5.35
C ALA A 65 -13.09 -5.87 -4.45
N ASN A 66 -12.83 -5.79 -3.14
CA ASN A 66 -13.26 -6.81 -2.18
C ASN A 66 -14.73 -6.64 -1.73
N THR A 67 -15.33 -5.46 -1.95
CA THR A 67 -16.77 -5.24 -1.70
C THR A 67 -17.66 -5.70 -2.86
N LEU A 68 -17.12 -5.75 -4.07
CA LEU A 68 -17.87 -6.17 -5.25
C LEU A 68 -17.90 -7.70 -5.33
N SER A 69 -19.07 -8.26 -5.03
CA SER A 69 -19.41 -9.66 -5.28
C SER A 69 -20.19 -9.76 -6.59
N PHE A 70 -19.98 -10.83 -7.35
CA PHE A 70 -20.78 -11.13 -8.53
C PHE A 70 -21.59 -12.40 -8.28
N LYS A 71 -22.88 -12.22 -7.99
CA LYS A 71 -23.85 -13.32 -7.91
C LYS A 71 -24.72 -13.28 -9.15
N ASN A 72 -24.68 -14.33 -9.97
CA ASN A 72 -25.43 -14.42 -11.24
C ASN A 72 -25.18 -13.23 -12.20
N TRP A 73 -23.93 -12.75 -12.31
CA TRP A 73 -23.55 -11.58 -13.13
C TRP A 73 -24.19 -10.25 -12.71
N VAL A 74 -24.86 -10.21 -11.56
CA VAL A 74 -25.35 -8.97 -10.96
C VAL A 74 -24.33 -8.53 -9.89
N PRO A 75 -23.84 -7.29 -9.94
CA PRO A 75 -22.99 -6.77 -8.88
C PRO A 75 -23.80 -6.64 -7.59
N ASP A 76 -23.31 -7.28 -6.54
CA ASP A 76 -23.85 -7.21 -5.19
C ASP A 76 -22.78 -6.67 -4.24
N VAL A 77 -23.21 -5.93 -3.22
CA VAL A 77 -22.30 -5.31 -2.25
C VAL A 77 -22.19 -6.21 -1.03
N ASP A 78 -21.05 -6.88 -0.90
CA ASP A 78 -20.77 -7.74 0.25
C ASP A 78 -20.10 -6.94 1.37
N ILE A 79 -20.94 -6.41 2.27
CA ILE A 79 -20.51 -5.63 3.43
C ILE A 79 -19.70 -6.51 4.42
N LEU A 80 -19.94 -7.83 4.45
CA LEU A 80 -19.21 -8.73 5.32
C LEU A 80 -17.74 -8.83 4.86
N ASN A 81 -17.53 -8.97 3.55
CA ASN A 81 -16.19 -8.99 2.96
C ASN A 81 -15.44 -7.67 3.15
N LEU A 82 -16.14 -6.53 3.19
CA LEU A 82 -15.55 -5.25 3.54
C LEU A 82 -14.93 -5.28 4.94
N ILE A 83 -15.71 -5.75 5.93
CA ILE A 83 -15.30 -5.77 7.34
C ILE A 83 -14.14 -6.77 7.55
N THR A 84 -14.13 -7.87 6.81
CA THR A 84 -13.06 -8.88 6.91
C THR A 84 -11.86 -8.60 6.01
N THR A 85 -11.84 -7.47 5.27
CA THR A 85 -10.70 -7.11 4.44
C THR A 85 -9.48 -6.85 5.32
N PRO A 86 -8.37 -7.60 5.14
CA PRO A 86 -7.22 -7.45 6.01
C PRO A 86 -6.53 -6.11 5.77
N ILE A 87 -6.21 -5.39 6.85
CA ILE A 87 -5.72 -4.00 6.82
C ILE A 87 -4.44 -3.86 5.97
N TRP A 88 -3.59 -4.89 5.93
CA TRP A 88 -2.38 -4.85 5.09
C TRP A 88 -2.67 -4.64 3.61
N LEU A 89 -3.80 -5.12 3.09
CA LEU A 89 -4.10 -5.07 1.67
C LEU A 89 -4.27 -3.63 1.15
N PRO A 90 -5.13 -2.78 1.74
CA PRO A 90 -5.18 -1.36 1.40
C PRO A 90 -3.88 -0.63 1.70
N MET A 91 -3.13 -1.02 2.75
CA MET A 91 -1.83 -0.41 3.05
C MET A 91 -0.78 -0.69 1.98
N ILE A 92 -0.72 -1.92 1.45
CA ILE A 92 0.16 -2.26 0.31
C ILE A 92 -0.18 -1.40 -0.89
N TRP A 93 -1.44 -1.44 -1.33
CA TRP A 93 -1.85 -0.72 -2.53
C TRP A 93 -1.65 0.79 -2.42
N GLY A 94 -1.98 1.38 -1.27
CA GLY A 94 -1.73 2.80 -1.02
C GLY A 94 -0.23 3.14 -1.08
N THR A 95 0.63 2.32 -0.47
CA THR A 95 2.08 2.53 -0.46
C THR A 95 2.67 2.37 -1.86
N THR A 96 2.24 1.35 -2.61
CA THR A 96 2.65 1.11 -4.01
C THR A 96 2.33 2.30 -4.89
N PHE A 97 1.12 2.85 -4.80
CA PHE A 97 0.71 4.00 -5.61
C PHE A 97 1.58 5.22 -5.37
N VAL A 98 1.88 5.50 -4.11
CA VAL A 98 2.74 6.61 -3.71
C VAL A 98 4.19 6.37 -4.14
N ALA A 99 4.70 5.13 -3.99
CA ALA A 99 6.02 4.74 -4.45
C ALA A 99 6.18 4.91 -5.97
N LEU A 100 5.17 4.53 -6.75
CA LEU A 100 5.15 4.70 -8.21
C LEU A 100 5.11 6.16 -8.62
N ARG A 101 4.26 6.98 -7.98
CA ARG A 101 4.24 8.43 -8.20
C ARG A 101 5.61 9.04 -7.96
N LYS A 102 6.25 8.66 -6.85
CA LYS A 102 7.54 9.22 -6.47
C LYS A 102 8.63 8.83 -7.45
N PHE A 103 8.63 7.59 -7.90
CA PHE A 103 9.52 7.12 -8.96
C PHE A 103 9.34 7.93 -10.24
N PHE A 104 8.09 8.10 -10.68
CA PHE A 104 7.75 8.90 -11.86
C PHE A 104 8.25 10.34 -11.74
N LEU A 105 8.07 10.98 -10.58
CA LEU A 105 8.55 12.34 -10.35
C LEU A 105 10.07 12.45 -10.28
N THR A 106 10.77 11.40 -9.86
CA THR A 106 12.24 11.35 -9.88
C THR A 106 12.79 11.19 -11.29
N ILE A 107 12.08 10.52 -12.20
CA ILE A 107 12.50 10.40 -13.61
C ILE A 107 12.16 11.67 -14.41
N THR A 108 11.03 12.30 -14.11
CA THR A 108 10.50 13.41 -14.93
C THR A 108 10.97 14.80 -14.49
N ARG A 109 11.66 14.93 -13.36
CA ARG A 109 12.33 16.16 -12.93
C ARG A 109 13.83 16.03 -13.09
#